data_AF-A0A0W0RJR6-F1
#
_entry.id   AF-A0A0W0RJR6-F1
#
_cell.length_a   1.000
_cell.length_b   1.000
_cell.length_c   1.000
_cell.angle_alpha   90.00
_cell.angle_beta   90.00
_cell.angle_gamma   90.00
#
_symmetry.space_group_name_H-M   'P 1'
#
loop_
_entity.id
_entity.type
_entity.pdbx_description
1 polymer ?
#
loop_
_entity_poly.entity_id
_entity_poly.type
_entity_poly.pdbx_seq_one_letter_code
_entity_poly.pdbx_strand_id
1 'polypeptide(L)'
;MGSLEWVDDDGVKHQWAMPLALLQGDSSDVRRELARLGLTISPSKTARDLLASYIQERARCVDKLGWYEDVFVTANEAIGQSSDKIVFQNANSLEPALSVAGTVEEWRYSIARLADGNSRLVFAISAAFAPSLAKLIGEDSGGFHFRGASSSGKTTALKVAASVWGKPNNYIRLWRSTANGLEGLAALHNDGLLILDELSQMDPKEAGECAYLLANGQGKTRASRCGTARQSMRWSLLFLSAGEESLTSLMAKAWQRCNAGQEIRLADIEADAGAQMGLFEQLHDHINPASMSLALKEAASKYHGAVGITWLHKIVNHRTELIPVLANKIQQFVAKVTKPEHSGQIQRVARRFALVAMAGEIASHFGLTGWKRGTACQAVEKCFNAWLENFGEHGNREARAILSQVRAFFEKEGASRFESENHPNSERLYNRAGFFRTDSEGFRIFMVLSEVYRKEICHGFEPKMVNKALINAGWIVPGNDGQSFSKTKN
;
A
#
# COMPACT_ATOMS: atom_id res chain seq x y z
N MET A 1 -17.54 -27.47 -9.47
CA MET A 1 -16.27 -28.04 -9.99
C MET A 1 -15.90 -29.22 -9.11
N GLY A 2 -14.88 -30.03 -9.38
CA GLY A 2 -14.42 -31.06 -8.45
C GLY A 2 -13.06 -30.74 -7.86
N SER A 3 -12.81 -31.14 -6.62
CA SER A 3 -11.50 -31.00 -5.97
C SER A 3 -10.83 -32.35 -5.95
N LEU A 4 -9.62 -32.43 -6.52
CA LEU A 4 -8.81 -33.63 -6.52
C LEU A 4 -7.59 -33.43 -5.64
N GLU A 5 -7.29 -34.43 -4.82
CA GLU A 5 -6.06 -34.50 -4.04
C GLU A 5 -5.41 -35.86 -4.29
N TRP A 6 -4.12 -35.88 -4.58
CA TRP A 6 -3.33 -37.11 -4.75
C TRP A 6 -1.87 -36.86 -4.33
N VAL A 7 -1.12 -37.95 -4.24
CA VAL A 7 0.33 -37.93 -4.01
C VAL A 7 0.98 -38.52 -5.25
N ASP A 8 1.97 -37.85 -5.80
CA ASP A 8 2.74 -38.38 -6.93
C ASP A 8 3.76 -39.44 -6.49
N ASP A 9 4.44 -40.05 -7.46
CA ASP A 9 5.42 -41.12 -7.19
C ASP A 9 6.66 -40.62 -6.40
N ASP A 10 6.88 -39.30 -6.35
CA ASP A 10 7.93 -38.63 -5.56
C ASP A 10 7.45 -38.26 -4.13
N GLY A 11 6.22 -38.59 -3.77
CA GLY A 11 5.65 -38.30 -2.46
C GLY A 11 5.14 -36.87 -2.28
N VAL A 12 5.05 -36.08 -3.36
CA VAL A 12 4.54 -34.70 -3.33
C VAL A 12 3.02 -34.73 -3.37
N LYS A 13 2.39 -34.06 -2.38
CA LYS A 13 0.94 -33.89 -2.35
C LYS A 13 0.52 -32.80 -3.35
N HIS A 14 -0.35 -33.16 -4.27
CA HIS A 14 -0.96 -32.26 -5.24
C HIS A 14 -2.43 -32.04 -4.92
N GLN A 15 -2.91 -30.82 -5.18
CA GLN A 15 -4.32 -30.48 -5.11
C GLN A 15 -4.71 -29.70 -6.37
N TRP A 16 -5.76 -30.15 -7.05
CA TRP A 16 -6.25 -29.49 -8.26
C TRP A 16 -7.76 -29.26 -8.21
N ALA A 17 -8.13 -28.00 -8.41
CA ALA A 17 -9.51 -27.57 -8.58
C ALA A 17 -9.93 -27.78 -10.05
N MET A 18 -10.46 -28.95 -10.36
CA MET A 18 -10.80 -29.38 -11.71
C MET A 18 -12.18 -28.82 -12.16
N PRO A 19 -12.24 -28.03 -13.25
CA PRO A 19 -13.52 -27.65 -13.83
C PRO A 19 -14.32 -28.87 -14.30
N LEU A 20 -15.58 -28.99 -13.85
CA LEU A 20 -16.49 -30.06 -14.30
C LEU A 20 -16.75 -30.00 -15.81
N ALA A 21 -16.53 -28.85 -16.44
CA ALA A 21 -16.57 -28.71 -17.90
C ALA A 21 -15.51 -29.57 -18.60
N LEU A 22 -14.35 -29.82 -17.97
CA LEU A 22 -13.31 -30.69 -18.53
C LEU A 22 -13.70 -32.18 -18.48
N LEU A 23 -14.68 -32.55 -17.66
CA LEU A 23 -15.27 -33.90 -17.70
C LEU A 23 -16.27 -34.08 -18.85
N GLN A 24 -16.71 -32.98 -19.49
CA GLN A 24 -17.61 -33.09 -20.63
C GLN A 24 -16.84 -33.61 -21.85
N GLY A 25 -17.43 -34.54 -22.59
CA GLY A 25 -16.75 -35.23 -23.69
C GLY A 25 -15.88 -36.39 -23.22
N ASP A 26 -14.65 -36.50 -23.73
CA ASP A 26 -13.79 -37.67 -23.51
C ASP A 26 -12.87 -37.56 -22.27
N SER A 27 -12.99 -36.47 -21.50
CA SER A 27 -12.18 -36.17 -20.32
C SER A 27 -10.66 -36.22 -20.57
N SER A 28 -10.19 -36.02 -21.81
CA SER A 28 -8.77 -36.10 -22.16
C SER A 28 -7.95 -34.98 -21.53
N ASP A 29 -8.51 -33.78 -21.40
CA ASP A 29 -7.84 -32.64 -20.76
C ASP A 29 -7.63 -32.87 -19.26
N VAL A 30 -8.59 -33.51 -18.57
CA VAL A 30 -8.44 -33.92 -17.16
C VAL A 30 -7.27 -34.87 -17.00
N ARG A 31 -7.21 -35.92 -17.82
CA ARG A 31 -6.11 -36.90 -17.76
C ARG A 31 -4.77 -36.29 -18.10
N ARG A 32 -4.72 -35.35 -19.05
CA ARG A 32 -3.49 -34.65 -19.44
C ARG A 32 -2.94 -33.84 -18.28
N GLU A 33 -3.80 -33.11 -17.57
CA GLU A 33 -3.37 -32.27 -16.44
C GLU A 33 -2.94 -33.12 -15.23
N LEU A 34 -3.69 -34.18 -14.91
CA LEU A 34 -3.32 -35.12 -13.85
C LEU A 34 -1.97 -35.79 -14.14
N ALA A 35 -1.73 -36.23 -15.38
CA ALA A 35 -0.44 -36.80 -15.78
C ALA A 35 0.69 -35.76 -15.77
N ARG A 36 0.40 -34.50 -16.16
CA ARG A 36 1.37 -33.39 -16.09
C ARG A 36 1.87 -33.14 -14.66
N LEU A 37 1.00 -33.37 -13.69
CA LEU A 37 1.27 -33.21 -12.26
C LEU A 37 1.64 -34.56 -11.58
N GLY A 38 2.12 -35.54 -12.35
CA GLY A 38 2.75 -36.75 -11.82
C GLY A 38 1.79 -37.89 -11.46
N LEU A 39 0.48 -37.79 -11.74
CA LEU A 39 -0.42 -38.93 -11.53
C LEU A 39 -0.26 -39.96 -12.65
N THR A 40 0.17 -41.17 -12.28
CA THR A 40 0.21 -42.30 -13.22
C THR A 40 -1.20 -42.82 -13.49
N ILE A 41 -1.67 -42.64 -14.73
CA ILE A 41 -3.01 -43.08 -15.16
C ILE A 41 -2.88 -44.30 -16.08
N SER A 42 -3.62 -45.36 -15.77
CA SER A 42 -3.68 -46.56 -16.61
C SER A 42 -4.15 -46.20 -18.03
N PRO A 43 -3.49 -46.72 -19.09
CA PRO A 43 -3.89 -46.49 -20.46
C PRO A 43 -5.13 -47.31 -20.85
N SER A 44 -5.65 -48.21 -20.00
CA SER A 44 -6.81 -49.01 -20.34
C SER A 44 -8.09 -48.16 -20.43
N LYS A 45 -8.94 -48.44 -21.42
CA LYS A 45 -10.21 -47.72 -21.59
C LYS A 45 -11.09 -47.82 -20.34
N THR A 46 -11.23 -49.03 -19.79
CA THR A 46 -12.02 -49.30 -18.59
C THR A 46 -11.55 -48.48 -17.38
N ALA A 47 -10.24 -48.38 -17.14
CA ALA A 47 -9.73 -47.56 -16.03
C ALA A 47 -9.97 -46.07 -16.24
N ARG A 48 -9.88 -45.55 -17.48
CA ARG A 48 -10.19 -44.15 -17.78
C ARG A 48 -11.67 -43.82 -17.54
N ASP A 49 -12.56 -44.72 -17.93
CA ASP A 49 -14.02 -44.54 -17.76
C ASP A 49 -14.40 -44.60 -16.27
N LEU A 50 -13.76 -45.50 -15.50
CA LEU A 50 -13.91 -45.57 -14.04
C LEU A 50 -13.35 -44.33 -13.35
N LEU A 51 -12.20 -43.80 -13.79
CA LEU A 51 -11.61 -42.57 -13.25
C LEU A 51 -12.55 -41.37 -13.45
N ALA A 52 -13.14 -41.21 -14.64
CA ALA A 52 -14.10 -40.14 -14.91
C ALA A 52 -15.37 -40.27 -14.04
N SER A 53 -15.77 -41.50 -13.71
CA SER A 53 -16.91 -41.79 -12.84
C SER A 53 -16.59 -41.56 -11.35
N TYR A 54 -15.35 -41.82 -10.94
CA TYR A 54 -14.86 -41.63 -9.57
C TYR A 54 -14.71 -40.14 -9.22
N ILE A 55 -14.29 -39.32 -10.18
CA ILE A 55 -14.01 -37.89 -10.03
C ILE A 55 -15.31 -37.04 -10.10
N GLN A 56 -16.30 -37.34 -9.27
CA GLN A 56 -17.59 -36.61 -9.25
C GLN A 56 -17.82 -35.77 -7.99
N GLU A 57 -16.82 -35.66 -7.11
CA GLU A 57 -16.95 -34.85 -5.90
C GLU A 57 -17.11 -33.36 -6.26
N ARG A 58 -18.07 -32.66 -5.63
CA ARG A 58 -18.37 -31.26 -5.93
C ARG A 58 -17.68 -30.33 -4.94
N ALA A 59 -16.84 -29.45 -5.45
CA ALA A 59 -16.21 -28.32 -4.76
C ALA A 59 -16.58 -26.98 -5.43
N ARG A 60 -16.60 -25.93 -4.62
CA ARG A 60 -16.74 -24.54 -5.05
C ARG A 60 -15.35 -23.95 -5.28
N CYS A 61 -15.08 -23.53 -6.51
CA CYS A 61 -13.81 -22.91 -6.85
C CYS A 61 -13.87 -21.39 -6.63
N VAL A 62 -12.83 -20.84 -6.02
CA VAL A 62 -12.61 -19.40 -5.95
C VAL A 62 -11.36 -19.05 -6.75
N ASP A 63 -11.40 -17.92 -7.45
CA ASP A 63 -10.33 -17.45 -8.33
C ASP A 63 -9.34 -16.51 -7.60
N LYS A 64 -9.52 -16.31 -6.30
CA LYS A 64 -8.72 -15.44 -5.43
C LYS A 64 -8.54 -16.04 -4.04
N LEU A 65 -7.43 -15.69 -3.41
CA LEU A 65 -7.19 -15.96 -1.98
C LEU A 65 -7.94 -14.96 -1.10
N GLY A 66 -7.93 -15.17 0.21
CA GLY A 66 -8.55 -14.26 1.18
C GLY A 66 -9.96 -14.66 1.60
N TRP A 67 -10.73 -13.70 2.11
CA TRP A 67 -12.07 -13.96 2.63
C TRP A 67 -13.06 -14.31 1.52
N TYR A 68 -13.65 -15.49 1.63
CA TYR A 68 -14.83 -15.89 0.88
C TYR A 68 -15.96 -16.20 1.87
N GLU A 69 -16.95 -15.31 1.92
CA GLU A 69 -18.02 -15.36 2.93
C GLU A 69 -17.43 -15.49 4.34
N ASP A 70 -17.66 -16.62 5.01
CA ASP A 70 -17.22 -16.87 6.38
C ASP A 70 -15.89 -17.62 6.50
N VAL A 71 -15.29 -17.98 5.36
CA VAL A 71 -14.07 -18.79 5.29
C VAL A 71 -12.91 -17.96 4.76
N PHE A 72 -11.72 -18.18 5.28
CA PHE A 72 -10.50 -17.59 4.73
C PHE A 72 -9.78 -18.61 3.84
N VAL A 73 -9.68 -18.33 2.55
CA VAL A 73 -9.07 -19.22 1.56
C VAL A 73 -7.59 -18.89 1.38
N THR A 74 -6.74 -19.88 1.59
CA THR A 74 -5.30 -19.83 1.31
C THR A 74 -4.97 -20.73 0.12
N ALA A 75 -3.70 -20.75 -0.28
CA ALA A 75 -3.22 -21.63 -1.33
C ALA A 75 -3.39 -23.13 -1.01
N ASN A 76 -3.32 -23.48 0.28
CA ASN A 76 -3.21 -24.86 0.74
C ASN A 76 -4.47 -25.34 1.47
N GLU A 77 -5.27 -24.42 2.02
CA GLU A 77 -6.43 -24.75 2.84
C GLU A 77 -7.49 -23.64 2.83
N ALA A 78 -8.72 -24.02 3.17
CA ALA A 78 -9.82 -23.11 3.43
C ALA A 78 -10.15 -23.16 4.93
N ILE A 79 -9.92 -22.05 5.64
CA ILE A 79 -10.00 -21.96 7.11
C ILE A 79 -11.38 -21.43 7.50
N GLY A 80 -12.18 -22.26 8.17
CA GLY A 80 -13.53 -21.91 8.65
C GLY A 80 -14.53 -23.03 8.37
N GLN A 81 -15.82 -22.76 8.64
CA GLN A 81 -16.91 -23.69 8.34
C GLN A 81 -17.67 -23.21 7.10
N SER A 82 -17.86 -24.11 6.15
CA SER A 82 -18.68 -23.90 4.94
C SER A 82 -19.43 -25.20 4.63
N SER A 83 -20.64 -25.07 4.07
CA SER A 83 -21.41 -26.22 3.59
C SER A 83 -20.77 -26.89 2.37
N ASP A 84 -20.01 -26.12 1.58
CA ASP A 84 -19.33 -26.60 0.38
C ASP A 84 -17.81 -26.69 0.63
N LYS A 85 -17.14 -27.70 0.04
CA LYS A 85 -15.67 -27.74 -0.05
C LYS A 85 -15.20 -26.59 -0.94
N ILE A 86 -14.48 -25.63 -0.39
CA ILE A 86 -13.94 -24.47 -1.13
C ILE A 86 -12.49 -24.76 -1.52
N VAL A 87 -12.14 -24.54 -2.78
CA VAL A 87 -10.77 -24.72 -3.28
C VAL A 87 -10.35 -23.53 -4.11
N PHE A 88 -9.14 -23.06 -3.89
CA PHE A 88 -8.54 -22.02 -4.73
C PHE A 88 -8.11 -22.59 -6.08
N GLN A 89 -8.53 -21.94 -7.15
CA GLN A 89 -8.08 -22.25 -8.50
C GLN A 89 -7.22 -21.10 -9.02
N ASN A 90 -5.92 -21.34 -9.11
CA ASN A 90 -5.01 -20.37 -9.70
C ASN A 90 -5.10 -20.45 -11.23
N ALA A 91 -5.65 -19.41 -11.86
CA ALA A 91 -5.61 -19.26 -13.32
C ALA A 91 -4.30 -18.63 -13.83
N ASN A 92 -3.43 -18.19 -12.92
CA ASN A 92 -2.16 -17.54 -13.23
C ASN A 92 -0.98 -18.50 -13.02
N SER A 93 0.13 -18.27 -13.74
CA SER A 93 1.38 -19.05 -13.60
C SER A 93 2.19 -18.72 -12.35
N LEU A 94 1.79 -17.72 -11.57
CA LEU A 94 2.48 -17.27 -10.37
C LEU A 94 2.00 -18.07 -9.17
N GLU A 95 2.90 -18.80 -8.51
CA GLU A 95 2.58 -19.55 -7.29
C GLU A 95 2.51 -18.63 -6.06
N PRO A 96 1.54 -18.88 -5.14
CA PRO A 96 1.51 -18.23 -3.83
C PRO A 96 2.80 -18.47 -3.04
N ALA A 97 3.34 -17.43 -2.41
CA ALA A 97 4.62 -17.50 -1.70
C ALA A 97 4.50 -17.91 -0.21
N LEU A 98 3.37 -18.49 0.18
CA LEU A 98 3.15 -18.97 1.55
C LEU A 98 4.00 -20.21 1.80
N SER A 99 4.75 -20.20 2.89
CA SER A 99 5.58 -21.33 3.31
C SER A 99 5.72 -21.32 4.83
N VAL A 100 5.89 -22.48 5.45
CA VAL A 100 6.04 -22.58 6.91
C VAL A 100 7.36 -23.26 7.25
N ALA A 101 8.14 -22.66 8.15
CA ALA A 101 9.33 -23.24 8.75
C ALA A 101 9.45 -22.78 10.20
N GLY A 102 9.65 -23.73 11.11
CA GLY A 102 9.69 -23.47 12.55
C GLY A 102 8.31 -23.28 13.19
N THR A 103 8.31 -22.82 14.43
CA THR A 103 7.15 -22.67 15.31
C THR A 103 6.84 -21.20 15.62
N VAL A 104 5.65 -20.94 16.19
CA VAL A 104 5.28 -19.60 16.67
C VAL A 104 6.24 -19.15 17.77
N GLU A 105 6.63 -20.05 18.67
CA GLU A 105 7.55 -19.78 19.76
C GLU A 105 8.93 -19.37 19.24
N GLU A 106 9.52 -20.14 18.32
CA GLU A 106 10.82 -19.83 17.72
C GLU A 106 10.81 -18.49 16.98
N TRP A 107 9.75 -18.22 16.19
CA TRP A 107 9.57 -16.93 15.52
C TRP A 107 9.46 -15.79 16.53
N ARG A 108 8.68 -15.98 17.60
CA ARG A 108 8.48 -14.98 18.65
C ARG A 108 9.77 -14.63 19.38
N TYR A 109 10.56 -15.63 19.79
CA TYR A 109 11.83 -15.40 20.49
C TYR A 109 12.93 -14.81 19.60
N SER A 110 12.93 -15.13 18.30
CA SER A 110 13.99 -14.72 17.38
C SER A 110 13.70 -13.40 16.65
N ILE A 111 12.44 -13.04 16.46
CA ILE A 111 12.04 -11.90 15.62
C ILE A 111 11.18 -10.92 16.42
N ALA A 112 10.04 -11.36 16.98
CA ALA A 112 9.12 -10.46 17.67
C ALA A 112 9.77 -9.80 18.89
N ARG A 113 10.54 -10.56 19.68
CA ARG A 113 11.31 -10.05 20.82
C ARG A 113 12.24 -8.90 20.42
N LEU A 114 12.94 -9.05 19.29
CA LEU A 114 13.89 -8.05 18.77
C LEU A 114 13.18 -6.86 18.10
N ALA A 115 11.90 -7.01 17.75
CA ALA A 115 11.09 -5.90 17.26
C ALA A 115 10.57 -5.03 18.40
N ASP A 116 10.37 -5.56 19.62
CA ASP A 116 9.88 -4.78 20.75
C ASP A 116 10.80 -3.57 21.03
N GLY A 117 10.22 -2.40 21.29
CA GLY A 117 10.98 -1.16 21.43
C GLY A 117 11.48 -0.53 20.12
N ASN A 118 11.30 -1.17 18.96
CA ASN A 118 11.69 -0.66 17.63
C ASN A 118 10.44 -0.35 16.78
N SER A 119 10.02 0.91 16.71
CA SER A 119 8.74 1.34 16.12
C SER A 119 8.54 0.88 14.68
N ARG A 120 9.57 0.98 13.82
CA ARG A 120 9.50 0.59 12.41
C ARG A 120 9.36 -0.93 12.24
N LEU A 121 9.97 -1.73 13.11
CA LEU A 121 9.84 -3.19 13.09
C LEU A 121 8.47 -3.64 13.60
N VAL A 122 8.02 -3.08 14.73
CA VAL A 122 6.68 -3.34 15.28
C VAL A 122 5.62 -2.96 14.26
N PHE A 123 5.76 -1.80 13.61
CA PHE A 123 4.86 -1.35 12.54
C PHE A 123 4.84 -2.34 11.38
N ALA A 124 6.01 -2.76 10.87
CA ALA A 124 6.10 -3.66 9.72
C ALA A 124 5.45 -5.02 10.00
N ILE A 125 5.71 -5.60 11.18
CA ILE A 125 5.07 -6.85 11.61
C ILE A 125 3.55 -6.66 11.80
N SER A 126 3.12 -5.57 12.44
CA SER A 126 1.70 -5.28 12.65
C SER A 126 0.96 -5.09 11.33
N ALA A 127 1.61 -4.45 10.35
CA ALA A 127 1.08 -4.25 9.00
C ALA A 127 0.89 -5.57 8.25
N ALA A 128 1.64 -6.62 8.59
CA ALA A 128 1.45 -7.95 8.02
C ALA A 128 0.12 -8.60 8.44
N PHE A 129 -0.36 -8.33 9.65
CA PHE A 129 -1.63 -8.89 10.17
C PHE A 129 -2.86 -8.09 9.71
N ALA A 130 -2.72 -6.79 9.53
CA ALA A 130 -3.80 -5.83 9.28
C ALA A 130 -4.74 -6.14 8.09
N PRO A 131 -4.28 -6.57 6.91
CA PRO A 131 -5.14 -6.75 5.72
C PRO A 131 -6.29 -7.73 5.94
N SER A 132 -6.01 -8.82 6.67
CA SER A 132 -7.01 -9.84 6.99
C SER A 132 -8.15 -9.33 7.88
N LEU A 133 -7.96 -8.18 8.55
CA LEU A 133 -9.01 -7.51 9.32
C LEU A 133 -9.71 -6.41 8.53
N ALA A 134 -9.10 -5.87 7.47
CA ALA A 134 -9.60 -4.70 6.73
C ALA A 134 -11.02 -4.91 6.22
N LYS A 135 -11.29 -6.07 5.59
CA LYS A 135 -12.61 -6.41 5.05
C LYS A 135 -13.69 -6.50 6.14
N LEU A 136 -13.34 -6.93 7.35
CA LEU A 136 -14.29 -7.10 8.46
C LEU A 136 -14.91 -5.78 8.93
N ILE A 137 -14.20 -4.67 8.69
CA ILE A 137 -14.59 -3.31 9.11
C ILE A 137 -14.79 -2.36 7.92
N GLY A 138 -14.78 -2.90 6.69
CA GLY A 138 -14.94 -2.12 5.46
C GLY A 138 -13.84 -1.08 5.26
N GLU A 139 -12.58 -1.43 5.57
CA GLU A 139 -11.43 -0.59 5.20
C GLU A 139 -11.00 -0.83 3.76
N ASP A 140 -10.64 0.25 3.09
CA ASP A 140 -10.14 0.23 1.72
C ASP A 140 -8.68 -0.26 1.67
N SER A 141 -8.29 -0.75 0.49
CA SER A 141 -6.90 -1.05 0.19
C SER A 141 -6.00 0.18 0.32
N GLY A 142 -4.70 -0.06 0.47
CA GLY A 142 -3.71 1.02 0.50
C GLY A 142 -2.34 0.54 0.89
N GLY A 143 -1.40 1.45 0.99
CA GLY A 143 -0.02 1.07 1.26
C GLY A 143 0.71 2.00 2.20
N PHE A 144 1.85 1.48 2.63
CA PHE A 144 2.86 2.16 3.43
C PHE A 144 4.20 2.01 2.73
N HIS A 145 5.00 3.07 2.73
CA HIS A 145 6.30 3.07 2.09
C HIS A 145 7.37 3.55 3.06
N PHE A 146 8.34 2.70 3.37
CA PHE A 146 9.52 3.10 4.12
C PHE A 146 10.49 3.82 3.19
N ARG A 147 10.65 5.13 3.41
CA ARG A 147 11.57 5.99 2.67
C ARG A 147 12.81 6.30 3.50
N GLY A 148 13.99 6.19 2.91
CA GLY A 148 15.21 6.67 3.54
C GLY A 148 16.47 6.21 2.82
N ALA A 149 17.63 6.74 3.24
CA ALA A 149 18.92 6.44 2.60
C ALA A 149 19.22 4.94 2.52
N SER A 150 20.11 4.56 1.60
CA SER A 150 20.63 3.19 1.53
C SER A 150 21.14 2.72 2.90
N SER A 151 21.04 1.42 3.15
CA SER A 151 21.49 0.81 4.43
C SER A 151 20.79 1.29 5.71
N SER A 152 19.67 2.01 5.64
CA SER A 152 18.85 2.37 6.81
C SER A 152 18.05 1.21 7.43
N GLY A 153 18.16 0.01 6.85
CA GLY A 153 17.50 -1.22 7.31
C GLY A 153 16.13 -1.52 6.70
N LYS A 154 15.63 -0.73 5.75
CA LYS A 154 14.28 -0.90 5.16
C LYS A 154 13.96 -2.34 4.73
N THR A 155 14.88 -2.98 4.01
CA THR A 155 14.74 -4.38 3.59
C THR A 155 14.64 -5.34 4.78
N THR A 156 15.25 -5.03 5.93
CA THR A 156 15.08 -5.80 7.17
C THR A 156 13.64 -5.70 7.68
N ALA A 157 13.05 -4.49 7.70
CA ALA A 157 11.65 -4.31 8.05
C ALA A 157 10.71 -5.10 7.12
N LEU A 158 10.98 -5.08 5.82
CA LEU A 158 10.22 -5.89 4.85
C LEU A 158 10.37 -7.39 5.11
N LYS A 159 11.58 -7.86 5.43
CA LYS A 159 11.85 -9.29 5.69
C LYS A 159 11.19 -9.80 6.98
N VAL A 160 11.13 -9.00 8.03
CA VAL A 160 10.41 -9.38 9.26
C VAL A 160 8.89 -9.35 9.07
N ALA A 161 8.37 -8.46 8.22
CA ALA A 161 6.95 -8.49 7.86
C ALA A 161 6.62 -9.73 7.01
N ALA A 162 7.48 -10.05 6.03
CA ALA A 162 7.33 -11.21 5.17
C ALA A 162 7.35 -12.53 5.94
N SER A 163 8.19 -12.64 6.98
CA SER A 163 8.31 -13.87 7.78
C SER A 163 7.04 -14.25 8.54
N VAL A 164 6.07 -13.34 8.70
CA VAL A 164 4.75 -13.69 9.22
C VAL A 164 4.07 -14.73 8.30
N TRP A 165 4.26 -14.61 6.98
CA TRP A 165 3.50 -15.36 5.97
C TRP A 165 4.32 -16.41 5.21
N GLY A 166 5.61 -16.17 4.98
CA GLY A 166 6.44 -17.06 4.18
C GLY A 166 7.91 -16.67 4.14
N LYS A 167 8.70 -17.45 3.40
CA LYS A 167 10.14 -17.20 3.28
C LYS A 167 10.38 -15.84 2.62
N PRO A 168 11.10 -14.90 3.26
CA PRO A 168 11.17 -13.52 2.77
C PRO A 168 11.68 -13.36 1.34
N ASN A 169 12.68 -14.14 0.91
CA ASN A 169 13.22 -14.07 -0.44
C ASN A 169 12.22 -14.51 -1.54
N ASN A 170 11.20 -15.29 -1.18
CA ASN A 170 10.16 -15.75 -2.11
C ASN A 170 8.91 -14.87 -2.03
N TYR A 171 8.61 -14.37 -0.83
CA TYR A 171 7.42 -13.56 -0.54
C TYR A 171 7.56 -12.11 -1.02
N ILE A 172 8.71 -11.48 -0.76
CA ILE A 172 8.98 -10.11 -1.20
C ILE A 172 9.11 -10.09 -2.73
N ARG A 173 8.39 -9.17 -3.37
CA ARG A 173 8.48 -8.92 -4.81
C ARG A 173 9.16 -7.59 -5.06
N LEU A 174 9.69 -7.41 -6.27
CA LEU A 174 10.26 -6.13 -6.70
C LEU A 174 9.17 -5.29 -7.38
N TRP A 175 9.30 -3.98 -7.29
CA TRP A 175 8.48 -3.05 -8.09
C TRP A 175 8.71 -3.15 -9.60
N ARG A 176 9.80 -3.79 -10.03
CA ARG A 176 10.12 -4.06 -11.43
C ARG A 176 9.15 -5.07 -12.04
N SER A 177 7.92 -4.63 -12.28
CA SER A 177 6.82 -5.40 -12.85
C SER A 177 5.92 -4.49 -13.68
N THR A 178 5.23 -5.06 -14.66
CA THR A 178 4.21 -4.33 -15.42
C THR A 178 2.93 -4.17 -14.59
N ALA A 179 2.07 -3.21 -14.94
CA ALA A 179 0.75 -3.07 -14.30
C ALA A 179 -0.03 -4.39 -14.28
N ASN A 180 0.01 -5.18 -15.37
CA ASN A 180 -0.63 -6.49 -15.44
C ASN A 180 -0.02 -7.51 -14.47
N GLY A 181 1.30 -7.50 -14.32
CA GLY A 181 2.00 -8.33 -13.35
C GLY A 181 1.59 -7.97 -11.91
N LEU A 182 1.46 -6.68 -11.62
CA LEU A 182 0.98 -6.20 -10.31
C LEU A 182 -0.49 -6.57 -10.05
N GLU A 183 -1.37 -6.54 -11.06
CA GLU A 183 -2.75 -7.04 -10.92
C GLU A 183 -2.77 -8.53 -10.51
N GLY A 184 -1.94 -9.35 -11.16
CA GLY A 184 -1.81 -10.77 -10.82
C GLY A 184 -1.27 -10.99 -9.41
N LEU A 185 -0.25 -10.23 -9.00
CA LEU A 185 0.30 -10.27 -7.64
C LEU A 185 -0.73 -9.81 -6.60
N ALA A 186 -1.50 -8.77 -6.89
CA ALA A 186 -2.54 -8.26 -6.01
C ALA A 186 -3.67 -9.28 -5.79
N ALA A 187 -4.07 -10.00 -6.85
CA ALA A 187 -5.05 -11.08 -6.74
C ALA A 187 -4.56 -12.23 -5.83
N LEU A 188 -3.26 -12.54 -5.86
CA LEU A 188 -2.64 -13.55 -4.99
C LEU A 188 -2.46 -13.08 -3.53
N HIS A 189 -2.55 -11.79 -3.26
CA HIS A 189 -2.47 -11.22 -1.91
C HIS A 189 -3.79 -10.61 -1.47
N ASN A 190 -4.92 -11.05 -2.04
CA ASN A 190 -6.22 -10.58 -1.62
C ASN A 190 -6.49 -10.94 -0.15
N ASP A 191 -7.01 -9.97 0.60
CA ASP A 191 -7.13 -9.90 2.05
C ASP A 191 -5.81 -10.18 2.81
N GLY A 192 -4.66 -9.97 2.15
CA GLY A 192 -3.31 -10.22 2.67
C GLY A 192 -2.36 -9.03 2.47
N LEU A 193 -1.09 -9.21 2.89
CA LEU A 193 -0.05 -8.19 2.75
C LEU A 193 0.78 -8.43 1.48
N LEU A 194 0.78 -7.49 0.53
CA LEU A 194 1.73 -7.50 -0.58
C LEU A 194 3.00 -6.73 -0.21
N ILE A 195 4.19 -7.31 -0.38
CA ILE A 195 5.45 -6.62 -0.07
C ILE A 195 6.24 -6.32 -1.36
N LEU A 196 6.57 -5.04 -1.56
CA LEU A 196 7.25 -4.53 -2.76
C LEU A 196 8.52 -3.74 -2.42
N ASP A 197 9.69 -4.30 -2.72
CA ASP A 197 10.99 -3.65 -2.52
C ASP A 197 11.47 -2.90 -3.78
N GLU A 198 12.38 -1.95 -3.56
CA GLU A 198 13.06 -1.17 -4.61
C GLU A 198 12.13 -0.37 -5.54
N LEU A 199 11.35 0.56 -4.98
CA LEU A 199 10.43 1.43 -5.76
C LEU A 199 11.12 2.17 -6.93
N SER A 200 12.39 2.52 -6.78
CA SER A 200 13.21 3.19 -7.79
C SER A 200 13.43 2.37 -9.08
N GLN A 201 13.20 1.05 -9.05
CA GLN A 201 13.29 0.19 -10.24
C GLN A 201 12.06 0.26 -11.14
N MET A 202 10.99 0.93 -10.71
CA MET A 202 9.80 1.15 -11.53
C MET A 202 10.03 2.29 -12.52
N ASP A 203 9.38 2.23 -13.69
CA ASP A 203 9.34 3.39 -14.59
C ASP A 203 8.66 4.57 -13.85
N PRO A 204 9.34 5.73 -13.70
CA PRO A 204 8.76 6.92 -13.11
C PRO A 204 7.38 7.32 -13.66
N LYS A 205 7.11 7.03 -14.94
CA LYS A 205 5.83 7.34 -15.60
C LYS A 205 4.69 6.43 -15.17
N GLU A 206 4.99 5.20 -14.76
CA GLU A 206 3.99 4.18 -14.38
C GLU A 206 3.79 4.09 -12.87
N ALA A 207 4.75 4.58 -12.07
CA ALA A 207 4.75 4.44 -10.61
C ALA A 207 3.46 4.96 -9.96
N GLY A 208 3.01 6.15 -10.36
CA GLY A 208 1.80 6.77 -9.81
C GLY A 208 0.52 6.00 -10.15
N GLU A 209 0.42 5.46 -11.37
CA GLU A 209 -0.74 4.64 -11.77
C GLU A 209 -0.76 3.30 -11.06
N CYS A 210 0.40 2.66 -10.89
CA CYS A 210 0.50 1.36 -10.27
C CYS A 210 0.22 1.39 -8.76
N ALA A 211 0.75 2.40 -8.05
CA ALA A 211 0.41 2.62 -6.64
C ALA A 211 -1.10 2.90 -6.47
N TYR A 212 -1.70 3.67 -7.38
CA TYR A 212 -3.13 3.97 -7.38
C TYR A 212 -3.98 2.72 -7.66
N LEU A 213 -3.56 1.89 -8.61
CA LEU A 213 -4.21 0.62 -8.96
C LEU A 213 -4.24 -0.33 -7.75
N LEU A 214 -3.10 -0.54 -7.11
CA LEU A 214 -3.00 -1.42 -5.93
C LEU A 214 -3.93 -0.94 -4.81
N ALA A 215 -3.89 0.36 -4.51
CA ALA A 215 -4.67 0.97 -3.45
C ALA A 215 -6.18 1.08 -3.74
N ASN A 216 -6.62 1.04 -5.00
CA ASN A 216 -8.04 1.05 -5.33
C ASN A 216 -8.68 -0.34 -5.32
N GLY A 217 -7.90 -1.41 -5.31
CA GLY A 217 -8.47 -2.74 -5.25
C GLY A 217 -9.11 -3.23 -6.55
N GLN A 218 -8.81 -2.63 -7.70
CA GLN A 218 -9.46 -2.98 -8.96
C GLN A 218 -8.50 -2.90 -10.16
N GLY A 219 -8.50 -3.96 -10.97
CA GLY A 219 -7.75 -4.03 -12.23
C GLY A 219 -8.47 -3.35 -13.40
N LYS A 220 -7.73 -3.10 -14.48
CA LYS A 220 -8.29 -2.45 -15.68
C LYS A 220 -9.37 -3.32 -16.33
N THR A 221 -10.53 -2.73 -16.60
CA THR A 221 -11.61 -3.41 -17.34
C THR A 221 -11.18 -3.66 -18.79
N ARG A 222 -11.37 -4.89 -19.28
CA ARG A 222 -11.03 -5.28 -20.66
C ARG A 222 -12.26 -5.79 -21.39
N ALA A 223 -12.29 -5.68 -22.72
CA ALA A 223 -13.29 -6.39 -23.52
C ALA A 223 -13.01 -7.90 -23.51
N SER A 224 -14.07 -8.70 -23.49
CA SER A 224 -14.04 -10.13 -23.71
C SER A 224 -13.86 -10.42 -25.20
N ARG A 225 -13.54 -11.69 -25.54
CA ARG A 225 -13.43 -12.16 -26.93
C ARG A 225 -14.74 -12.00 -27.72
N CYS A 226 -15.87 -11.84 -27.03
CA CYS A 226 -17.20 -11.62 -27.60
C CYS A 226 -17.64 -10.14 -27.56
N GLY A 227 -16.74 -9.20 -27.26
CA GLY A 227 -17.04 -7.76 -27.23
C GLY A 227 -17.78 -7.27 -25.97
N THR A 228 -18.17 -8.16 -25.06
CA THR A 228 -18.75 -7.80 -23.75
C THR A 228 -17.65 -7.40 -22.77
N ALA A 229 -17.89 -6.48 -21.83
CA ALA A 229 -16.89 -6.15 -20.82
C ALA A 229 -16.59 -7.39 -19.93
N ARG A 230 -15.32 -7.81 -19.87
CA ARG A 230 -14.85 -8.84 -18.93
C ARG A 230 -14.85 -8.24 -17.53
N GLN A 231 -15.36 -9.00 -16.55
CA GLN A 231 -15.37 -8.57 -15.15
C GLN A 231 -13.93 -8.30 -14.70
N SER A 232 -13.68 -7.08 -14.20
CA SER A 232 -12.36 -6.69 -13.71
C SER A 232 -12.01 -7.47 -12.45
N MET A 233 -10.73 -7.84 -12.32
CA MET A 233 -10.22 -8.37 -11.06
C MET A 233 -10.40 -7.31 -9.97
N ARG A 234 -10.79 -7.77 -8.80
CA ARG A 234 -10.95 -6.95 -7.59
C ARG A 234 -10.19 -7.59 -6.46
N TRP A 235 -9.56 -6.78 -5.62
CA TRP A 235 -8.85 -7.24 -4.44
C TRP A 235 -9.01 -6.23 -3.30
N SER A 236 -8.88 -6.70 -2.06
CA SER A 236 -8.61 -5.89 -0.88
C SER A 236 -7.22 -6.26 -0.40
N LEU A 237 -6.29 -5.33 -0.22
CA LEU A 237 -4.97 -5.62 0.34
C LEU A 237 -4.37 -4.39 1.00
N LEU A 238 -3.44 -4.62 1.93
CA LEU A 238 -2.43 -3.61 2.19
C LEU A 238 -1.15 -3.98 1.50
N PHE A 239 -0.39 -3.00 1.06
CA PHE A 239 0.96 -3.23 0.55
C PHE A 239 2.00 -2.45 1.34
N LEU A 240 3.09 -3.13 1.67
CA LEU A 240 4.24 -2.53 2.33
C LEU A 240 5.38 -2.42 1.33
N SER A 241 5.97 -1.24 1.24
CA SER A 241 7.01 -0.95 0.29
C SER A 241 8.24 -0.30 0.95
N ALA A 242 9.38 -0.38 0.28
CA ALA A 242 10.57 0.38 0.63
C ALA A 242 11.24 1.00 -0.60
N GLY A 243 11.97 2.10 -0.37
CA GLY A 243 12.74 2.80 -1.39
C GLY A 243 13.59 3.92 -0.80
N GLU A 244 14.49 4.46 -1.62
CA GLU A 244 15.30 5.62 -1.23
C GLU A 244 14.55 6.94 -1.37
N GLU A 245 13.64 7.01 -2.35
CA GLU A 245 12.86 8.19 -2.69
C GLU A 245 11.37 7.95 -2.50
N SER A 246 10.61 9.03 -2.28
CA SER A 246 9.14 8.97 -2.20
C SER A 246 8.52 8.69 -3.58
N LEU A 247 7.27 8.23 -3.61
CA LEU A 247 6.49 8.15 -4.86
C LEU A 247 6.42 9.50 -5.57
N THR A 248 6.23 10.58 -4.81
CA THR A 248 6.20 11.95 -5.33
C THR A 248 7.53 12.35 -5.98
N SER A 249 8.66 12.00 -5.36
CA SER A 249 10.00 12.25 -5.90
C SER A 249 10.26 11.44 -7.18
N LEU A 250 9.85 10.18 -7.20
CA LEU A 250 10.00 9.31 -8.37
C LEU A 250 9.19 9.85 -9.56
N MET A 251 7.91 10.17 -9.37
CA MET A 251 7.06 10.74 -10.43
C MET A 251 7.59 12.07 -10.97
N ALA A 252 8.17 12.91 -10.09
CA ALA A 252 8.76 14.18 -10.49
C ALA A 252 9.92 14.01 -11.49
N LYS A 253 10.65 12.88 -11.48
CA LYS A 253 11.70 12.59 -12.48
C LYS A 253 11.13 12.46 -13.91
N ALA A 254 9.86 12.09 -14.04
CA ALA A 254 9.13 12.06 -15.31
C ALA A 254 8.30 13.32 -15.57
N TRP A 255 8.56 14.41 -14.83
CA TRP A 255 7.78 15.65 -14.91
C TRP A 255 6.29 15.48 -14.61
N GLN A 256 5.92 14.43 -13.88
CA GLN A 256 4.55 14.18 -13.42
C GLN A 256 4.35 14.74 -12.02
N ARG A 257 3.19 15.36 -11.79
CA ARG A 257 2.76 15.78 -10.44
C ARG A 257 1.99 14.65 -9.78
N CYS A 258 2.42 14.25 -8.59
CA CYS A 258 1.63 13.37 -7.71
C CYS A 258 0.48 14.19 -7.13
N ASN A 259 -0.75 13.71 -7.26
CA ASN A 259 -1.89 14.36 -6.62
C ASN A 259 -2.02 13.89 -5.15
N ALA A 260 -2.67 14.70 -4.30
CA ALA A 260 -2.85 14.37 -2.89
C ALA A 260 -3.58 13.01 -2.69
N GLY A 261 -4.43 12.61 -3.64
CA GLY A 261 -5.12 11.33 -3.62
C GLY A 261 -4.21 10.12 -3.82
N GLN A 262 -3.12 10.23 -4.59
CA GLN A 262 -2.12 9.19 -4.79
C GLN A 262 -1.19 9.10 -3.58
N GLU A 263 -0.79 10.24 -3.03
CA GLU A 263 0.09 10.31 -1.86
C GLU A 263 -0.56 9.71 -0.60
N ILE A 264 -1.85 9.95 -0.34
CA ILE A 264 -2.54 9.34 0.83
C ILE A 264 -2.76 7.83 0.67
N ARG A 265 -2.73 7.33 -0.56
CA ARG A 265 -2.90 5.91 -0.87
C ARG A 265 -1.62 5.12 -0.59
N LEU A 266 -0.46 5.77 -0.64
CA LEU A 266 0.83 5.22 -0.26
C LEU A 266 1.49 6.13 0.79
N ALA A 267 1.23 5.86 2.06
CA ALA A 267 1.74 6.70 3.15
C ALA A 267 3.26 6.51 3.31
N ASP A 268 4.02 7.56 3.00
CA ASP A 268 5.48 7.60 3.13
C ASP A 268 5.92 7.78 4.59
N ILE A 269 6.52 6.75 5.18
CA ILE A 269 7.06 6.74 6.54
C ILE A 269 8.58 6.83 6.46
N GLU A 270 9.17 7.75 7.21
CA GLU A 270 10.63 7.82 7.31
C GLU A 270 11.19 6.57 7.99
N ALA A 271 12.10 5.91 7.27
CA ALA A 271 12.72 4.68 7.71
C ALA A 271 13.64 4.91 8.92
N ASP A 272 14.31 6.06 8.99
CA ASP A 272 15.08 6.43 10.18
C ASP A 272 14.12 6.67 11.36
N ALA A 273 14.43 6.07 12.50
CA ALA A 273 13.66 6.22 13.72
C ALA A 273 14.09 7.43 14.56
N GLY A 274 15.10 8.18 14.11
CA GLY A 274 15.63 9.36 14.80
C GLY A 274 16.65 9.03 15.90
N ALA A 275 17.08 7.77 15.99
CA ALA A 275 18.01 7.29 17.01
C ALA A 275 19.45 7.12 16.49
N GLN A 276 19.77 7.68 15.31
CA GLN A 276 21.08 7.54 14.63
C GLN A 276 21.51 6.10 14.34
N MET A 277 20.54 5.18 14.27
CA MET A 277 20.75 3.76 14.04
C MET A 277 19.91 3.24 12.86
N GLY A 278 19.53 4.13 11.94
CA GLY A 278 18.55 3.83 10.90
C GLY A 278 17.19 3.55 11.53
N LEU A 279 16.53 2.46 11.13
CA LEU A 279 15.20 2.12 11.66
C LEU A 279 15.16 1.63 13.11
N PHE A 280 16.32 1.36 13.70
CA PHE A 280 16.41 0.81 15.05
C PHE A 280 16.42 1.94 16.09
N GLU A 281 15.70 1.71 17.19
CA GLU A 281 15.73 2.50 18.43
C GLU A 281 16.42 1.72 19.56
N GLN A 282 16.39 0.38 19.50
CA GLN A 282 17.01 -0.51 20.49
C GLN A 282 17.71 -1.67 19.79
N LEU A 283 18.91 -2.00 20.25
CA LEU A 283 19.72 -3.09 19.69
C LEU A 283 19.57 -4.43 20.44
N HIS A 284 18.87 -4.43 21.58
CA HIS A 284 18.76 -5.58 22.48
C HIS A 284 20.13 -6.19 22.82
N ASP A 285 20.35 -7.44 22.42
CA ASP A 285 21.56 -8.22 22.71
C ASP A 285 22.65 -8.03 21.64
N HIS A 286 22.47 -7.10 20.69
CA HIS A 286 23.36 -6.88 19.56
C HIS A 286 24.27 -5.66 19.75
N ILE A 287 25.48 -5.75 19.20
CA ILE A 287 26.54 -4.75 19.40
C ILE A 287 26.31 -3.51 18.53
N ASN A 288 25.69 -3.66 17.36
CA ASN A 288 25.46 -2.57 16.42
C ASN A 288 24.26 -2.84 15.48
N PRO A 289 23.72 -1.81 14.79
CA PRO A 289 22.59 -1.94 13.86
C PRO A 289 22.79 -3.00 12.76
N ALA A 290 24.01 -3.14 12.25
CA ALA A 290 24.31 -4.10 11.19
C ALA A 290 24.18 -5.56 11.68
N SER A 291 24.70 -5.85 12.87
CA SER A 291 24.62 -7.18 13.48
C SER A 291 23.17 -7.57 13.82
N MET A 292 22.36 -6.63 14.32
CA MET A 292 20.93 -6.87 14.56
C MET A 292 20.16 -7.08 13.25
N SER A 293 20.47 -6.27 12.22
CA SER A 293 19.88 -6.40 10.89
C SER A 293 20.18 -7.76 10.26
N LEU A 294 21.41 -8.27 10.41
CA LEU A 294 21.78 -9.60 9.94
C LEU A 294 21.03 -10.69 10.70
N ALA A 295 21.01 -10.63 12.04
CA ALA A 295 20.32 -11.60 12.89
C ALA A 295 18.82 -11.70 12.56
N LEU A 296 18.14 -10.56 12.37
CA LEU A 296 16.73 -10.54 11.95
C LEU A 296 16.52 -11.16 10.57
N LYS A 297 17.42 -10.92 9.60
CA LYS A 297 17.32 -11.49 8.26
C LYS A 297 17.50 -13.01 8.28
N GLU A 298 18.47 -13.50 9.06
CA GLU A 298 18.73 -14.93 9.22
C GLU A 298 17.57 -15.61 9.94
N ALA A 299 17.08 -15.02 11.04
CA ALA A 299 15.93 -15.52 11.78
C ALA A 299 14.68 -15.56 10.89
N ALA A 300 14.39 -14.50 10.13
CA ALA A 300 13.26 -14.44 9.20
C ALA A 300 13.36 -15.48 8.06
N SER A 301 14.57 -15.83 7.63
CA SER A 301 14.77 -16.90 6.65
C SER A 301 14.56 -18.29 7.26
N LYS A 302 14.93 -18.49 8.53
CA LYS A 302 14.85 -19.77 9.23
C LYS A 302 13.46 -20.06 9.80
N TYR A 303 12.81 -19.06 10.38
CA TYR A 303 11.51 -19.15 11.04
C TYR A 303 10.51 -18.23 10.33
N HIS A 304 9.52 -18.81 9.67
CA HIS A 304 8.53 -18.05 8.92
C HIS A 304 7.19 -18.80 8.74
N GLY A 305 6.12 -18.07 8.48
CA GLY A 305 4.79 -18.58 8.11
C GLY A 305 3.93 -19.15 9.23
N ALA A 306 4.54 -19.76 10.25
CA ALA A 306 3.81 -20.40 11.37
C ALA A 306 2.85 -19.43 12.08
N VAL A 307 3.29 -18.18 12.25
CA VAL A 307 2.52 -17.14 12.91
C VAL A 307 1.34 -16.68 12.06
N GLY A 308 1.52 -16.50 10.75
CA GLY A 308 0.46 -16.10 9.83
C GLY A 308 -0.66 -17.14 9.75
N ILE A 309 -0.34 -18.43 9.68
CA ILE A 309 -1.37 -19.50 9.68
C ILE A 309 -2.12 -19.54 11.02
N THR A 310 -1.40 -19.49 12.14
CA THR A 310 -2.03 -19.46 13.47
C THR A 310 -2.93 -18.24 13.64
N TRP A 311 -2.50 -17.09 13.14
CA TRP A 311 -3.29 -15.86 13.09
C TRP A 311 -4.60 -16.05 12.31
N LEU A 312 -4.57 -16.64 11.11
CA LEU A 312 -5.76 -16.87 10.30
C LEU A 312 -6.79 -17.76 11.03
N HIS A 313 -6.35 -18.84 11.67
CA HIS A 313 -7.25 -19.66 12.49
C HIS A 313 -7.89 -18.87 13.63
N LYS A 314 -7.12 -18.02 14.31
CA LYS A 314 -7.64 -17.20 15.42
C LYS A 314 -8.66 -16.16 14.93
N ILE A 315 -8.37 -15.42 13.85
CA ILE A 315 -9.31 -14.40 13.36
C ILE A 315 -10.61 -15.01 12.85
N VAL A 316 -10.56 -16.18 12.18
CA VAL A 316 -11.75 -16.87 11.69
C VAL A 316 -12.63 -17.32 12.85
N ASN A 317 -12.02 -17.91 13.89
CA ASN A 317 -12.76 -18.41 15.05
C ASN A 317 -13.35 -17.29 15.94
N HIS A 318 -12.71 -16.11 15.99
CA HIS A 318 -13.14 -14.98 16.84
C HIS A 318 -13.77 -13.83 16.05
N ARG A 319 -14.10 -14.02 14.77
CA ARG A 319 -14.49 -12.94 13.85
C ARG A 319 -15.65 -12.07 14.36
N THR A 320 -16.71 -12.72 14.84
CA THR A 320 -17.94 -12.06 15.31
C THR A 320 -17.69 -11.18 16.54
N GLU A 321 -16.78 -11.60 17.42
CA GLU A 321 -16.36 -10.87 18.61
C GLU A 321 -15.44 -9.69 18.27
N LEU A 322 -14.57 -9.87 17.27
CA LEU A 322 -13.56 -8.88 16.88
C LEU A 322 -14.16 -7.64 16.19
N ILE A 323 -15.19 -7.79 15.36
CA ILE A 323 -15.78 -6.68 14.58
C ILE A 323 -16.16 -5.46 15.43
N PRO A 324 -17.00 -5.58 16.49
CA PRO A 324 -17.41 -4.43 17.28
C PRO A 324 -16.23 -3.83 18.07
N VAL A 325 -15.31 -4.67 18.56
CA VAL A 325 -14.11 -4.24 19.29
C VAL A 325 -13.19 -3.44 18.38
N LEU A 326 -12.94 -3.91 17.16
CA LEU A 326 -12.11 -3.25 16.17
C LEU A 326 -12.67 -1.87 15.80
N ALA A 327 -13.96 -1.77 15.51
CA ALA A 327 -14.59 -0.51 15.15
C ALA A 327 -14.42 0.55 16.25
N ASN A 328 -14.69 0.17 17.51
CA ASN A 328 -14.53 1.06 18.66
C ASN A 328 -13.07 1.48 18.86
N LYS A 329 -12.14 0.52 18.80
CA LYS A 329 -10.73 0.79 19.07
C LYS A 329 -10.06 1.60 17.98
N ILE A 330 -10.44 1.40 16.72
CA ILE A 330 -9.99 2.25 15.61
C ILE A 330 -10.44 3.68 15.81
N GLN A 331 -11.71 3.90 16.19
CA GLN A 331 -12.21 5.23 16.48
C GLN A 331 -11.43 5.90 17.63
N GLN A 332 -11.14 5.15 18.71
CA GLN A 332 -10.33 5.65 19.83
C GLN A 332 -8.92 6.04 19.39
N PHE A 333 -8.26 5.22 18.57
CA PHE A 333 -6.92 5.53 18.07
C PHE A 333 -6.93 6.76 17.16
N VAL A 334 -7.88 6.84 16.21
CA VAL A 334 -8.00 7.99 15.31
C VAL A 334 -8.25 9.28 16.09
N ALA A 335 -9.15 9.25 17.09
CA ALA A 335 -9.43 10.40 17.94
C ALA A 335 -8.21 10.83 18.78
N LYS A 336 -7.32 9.89 19.12
CA LYS A 336 -6.07 10.19 19.85
C LYS A 336 -5.05 10.90 18.96
N VAL A 337 -4.86 10.43 17.72
CA VAL A 337 -3.76 10.89 16.84
C VAL A 337 -4.16 12.04 15.91
N THR A 338 -5.45 12.31 15.75
CA THR A 338 -5.94 13.39 14.89
C THR A 338 -6.54 14.54 15.70
N LYS A 339 -6.44 15.75 15.15
CA LYS A 339 -7.03 16.97 15.72
C LYS A 339 -8.24 17.41 14.87
N PRO A 340 -9.20 18.19 15.43
CA PRO A 340 -10.38 18.66 14.70
C PRO A 340 -10.06 19.43 13.40
N GLU A 341 -8.92 20.13 13.36
CA GLU A 341 -8.43 20.89 12.21
C GLU A 341 -7.79 20.03 11.10
N HIS A 342 -7.52 18.75 11.35
CA HIS A 342 -6.95 17.85 10.35
C HIS A 342 -7.97 17.57 9.24
N SER A 343 -7.49 17.63 7.99
CA SER A 343 -8.33 17.37 6.82
C SER A 343 -8.87 15.93 6.80
N GLY A 344 -9.97 15.70 6.09
CA GLY A 344 -10.52 14.35 5.89
C GLY A 344 -9.55 13.37 5.20
N GLN A 345 -8.50 13.88 4.54
CA GLN A 345 -7.40 13.06 4.01
C GLN A 345 -6.55 12.46 5.14
N ILE A 346 -6.16 13.27 6.13
CA ILE A 346 -5.40 12.82 7.30
C ILE A 346 -6.22 11.81 8.10
N GLN A 347 -7.52 12.05 8.28
CA GLN A 347 -8.40 11.11 8.97
C GLN A 347 -8.47 9.74 8.30
N ARG A 348 -8.53 9.69 6.96
CA ARG A 348 -8.49 8.42 6.21
C ARG A 348 -7.18 7.67 6.41
N VAL A 349 -6.05 8.36 6.37
CA VAL A 349 -4.74 7.73 6.61
C VAL A 349 -4.64 7.24 8.05
N ALA A 350 -5.06 8.06 9.02
CA ALA A 350 -5.08 7.69 10.44
C ALA A 350 -5.90 6.42 10.70
N ARG A 351 -7.03 6.23 10.01
CA ARG A 351 -7.86 5.02 10.09
C ARG A 351 -7.09 3.76 9.65
N ARG A 352 -6.29 3.86 8.57
CA ARG A 352 -5.41 2.78 8.11
C ARG A 352 -4.29 2.49 9.11
N PHE A 353 -3.66 3.52 9.68
CA PHE A 353 -2.69 3.33 10.77
C PHE A 353 -3.35 2.68 11.99
N ALA A 354 -4.56 3.09 12.37
CA ALA A 354 -5.31 2.49 13.47
C ALA A 354 -5.56 0.99 13.25
N LEU A 355 -5.89 0.57 12.02
CA LEU A 355 -6.01 -0.85 11.67
C LEU A 355 -4.70 -1.61 11.93
N VAL A 356 -3.55 -1.03 11.54
CA VAL A 356 -2.23 -1.60 11.82
C VAL A 356 -1.98 -1.73 13.33
N ALA A 357 -2.27 -0.68 14.11
CA ALA A 357 -2.14 -0.72 15.56
C ALA A 357 -2.97 -1.85 16.17
N MET A 358 -4.24 -1.95 15.76
CA MET A 358 -5.15 -2.97 16.31
C MET A 358 -4.75 -4.38 15.92
N ALA A 359 -4.26 -4.59 14.69
CA ALA A 359 -3.77 -5.89 14.26
C ALA A 359 -2.59 -6.35 15.12
N GLY A 360 -1.64 -5.45 15.43
CA GLY A 360 -0.53 -5.74 16.33
C GLY A 360 -0.96 -6.03 17.77
N GLU A 361 -1.93 -5.28 18.31
CA GLU A 361 -2.46 -5.54 19.66
C GLU A 361 -3.20 -6.88 19.74
N ILE A 362 -4.01 -7.22 18.73
CA ILE A 362 -4.74 -8.50 18.69
C ILE A 362 -3.76 -9.66 18.52
N ALA A 363 -2.75 -9.53 17.66
CA ALA A 363 -1.71 -10.56 17.52
C ALA A 363 -0.96 -10.80 18.85
N SER A 364 -0.70 -9.71 19.60
CA SER A 364 -0.13 -9.80 20.94
C SER A 364 -1.08 -10.47 21.94
N HIS A 365 -2.37 -10.12 21.89
CA HIS A 365 -3.40 -10.74 22.73
C HIS A 365 -3.53 -12.25 22.50
N PHE A 366 -3.40 -12.71 21.25
CA PHE A 366 -3.36 -14.14 20.92
C PHE A 366 -2.02 -14.82 21.24
N GLY A 367 -1.05 -14.11 21.81
CA GLY A 367 0.25 -14.65 22.22
C GLY A 367 1.25 -14.85 21.08
N LEU A 368 0.97 -14.32 19.88
CA LEU A 368 1.79 -14.53 18.69
C LEU A 368 3.10 -13.73 18.72
N THR A 369 3.04 -12.48 19.18
CA THR A 369 4.20 -11.57 19.24
C THR A 369 4.87 -11.57 20.62
N GLY A 370 4.11 -11.83 21.69
CA GLY A 370 4.57 -11.72 23.07
C GLY A 370 4.81 -10.28 23.55
N TRP A 371 4.40 -9.26 22.78
CA TRP A 371 4.54 -7.87 23.20
C TRP A 371 3.60 -7.50 24.35
N LYS A 372 4.02 -6.51 25.14
CA LYS A 372 3.16 -5.92 26.16
C LYS A 372 2.01 -5.15 25.50
N ARG A 373 0.87 -5.10 26.18
CA ARG A 373 -0.28 -4.29 25.76
C ARG A 373 0.14 -2.84 25.54
N GLY A 374 -0.21 -2.27 24.39
CA GLY A 374 0.11 -0.89 24.02
C GLY A 374 1.39 -0.75 23.18
N THR A 375 2.26 -1.76 23.09
CA THR A 375 3.49 -1.70 22.28
C THR A 375 3.16 -1.39 20.81
N ALA A 376 2.17 -2.09 20.23
CA ALA A 376 1.79 -1.88 18.83
C ALA A 376 1.16 -0.49 18.63
N CYS A 377 0.27 -0.07 19.53
CA CYS A 377 -0.32 1.28 19.47
C CYS A 377 0.75 2.38 19.49
N GLN A 378 1.71 2.30 20.41
CA GLN A 378 2.75 3.32 20.57
C GLN A 378 3.70 3.36 19.37
N ALA A 379 4.11 2.21 18.85
CA ALA A 379 4.96 2.13 17.66
C ALA A 379 4.26 2.73 16.43
N VAL A 380 3.00 2.40 16.23
CA VAL A 380 2.21 2.89 15.09
C VAL A 380 1.92 4.38 15.21
N GLU A 381 1.69 4.89 16.41
CA GLU A 381 1.57 6.33 16.68
C GLU A 381 2.85 7.09 16.33
N LYS A 382 4.03 6.56 16.68
CA LYS A 382 5.33 7.13 16.25
C LYS A 382 5.46 7.17 14.72
N CYS A 383 5.09 6.08 14.04
CA CYS A 383 5.12 6.03 12.58
C CYS A 383 4.09 6.99 11.93
N PHE A 384 2.91 7.14 12.54
CA PHE A 384 1.90 8.09 12.09
C PHE A 384 2.38 9.53 12.22
N ASN A 385 3.01 9.89 13.34
CA ASN A 385 3.56 11.23 13.54
C ASN A 385 4.69 11.51 12.55
N ALA A 386 5.60 10.55 12.32
CA ALA A 386 6.65 10.69 11.30
C ALA A 386 6.08 10.86 9.88
N TRP A 387 4.97 10.20 9.55
CA TRP A 387 4.25 10.44 8.30
C TRP A 387 3.60 11.84 8.28
N LEU A 388 2.92 12.25 9.36
CA LEU A 388 2.19 13.51 9.46
C LEU A 388 3.13 14.73 9.37
N GLU A 389 4.30 14.68 10.00
CA GLU A 389 5.33 15.72 9.91
C GLU A 389 5.79 15.93 8.45
N ASN A 390 6.02 14.83 7.72
CA ASN A 390 6.42 14.86 6.32
C ASN A 390 5.27 15.31 5.38
N PHE A 391 4.05 14.83 5.62
CA PHE A 391 2.85 15.21 4.86
C PHE A 391 2.45 16.68 5.12
N GLY A 392 2.73 17.17 6.32
CA GLY A 392 2.41 18.49 6.86
C GLY A 392 1.16 18.50 7.74
N GLU A 393 1.25 19.11 8.92
CA GLU A 393 0.22 19.11 9.98
C GLU A 393 -1.16 19.59 9.53
N HIS A 394 -1.23 20.49 8.55
CA HIS A 394 -2.51 21.01 8.04
C HIS A 394 -3.02 20.29 6.79
N GLY A 395 -2.31 19.27 6.29
CA GLY A 395 -2.69 18.51 5.09
C GLY A 395 -2.81 19.34 3.81
N ASN A 396 -2.28 20.57 3.80
CA ASN A 396 -2.48 21.54 2.72
C ASN A 396 -1.19 21.70 1.88
N ARG A 397 -0.60 20.57 1.46
CA ARG A 397 0.61 20.56 0.62
C ARG A 397 0.39 21.26 -0.71
N GLU A 398 -0.81 21.16 -1.27
CA GLU A 398 -1.22 21.93 -2.46
C GLU A 398 -1.12 23.44 -2.21
N ALA A 399 -1.63 23.93 -1.08
CA ALA A 399 -1.48 25.35 -0.72
C ALA A 399 0.01 25.72 -0.55
N ARG A 400 0.82 24.90 0.13
CA ARG A 400 2.27 25.16 0.26
C ARG A 400 3.00 25.17 -1.10
N ALA A 401 2.67 24.24 -1.99
CA ALA A 401 3.23 24.18 -3.33
C ALA A 401 2.83 25.40 -4.17
N ILE A 402 1.58 25.83 -4.07
CA ILE A 402 1.10 27.07 -4.68
C ILE A 402 1.91 28.26 -4.15
N LEU A 403 2.01 28.42 -2.83
CA LEU A 403 2.77 29.52 -2.22
C LEU A 403 4.25 29.50 -2.66
N SER A 404 4.88 28.32 -2.69
CA SER A 404 6.25 28.19 -3.19
C SER A 404 6.38 28.55 -4.67
N GLN A 405 5.44 28.15 -5.52
CA GLN A 405 5.44 28.47 -6.95
C GLN A 405 5.28 29.98 -7.17
N VAL A 406 4.35 30.60 -6.44
CA VAL A 406 4.11 32.05 -6.51
C VAL A 406 5.36 32.81 -6.03
N ARG A 407 5.98 32.38 -4.92
CA ARG A 407 7.24 32.97 -4.43
C ARG A 407 8.36 32.86 -5.46
N ALA A 408 8.58 31.66 -6.02
CA ALA A 408 9.61 31.43 -7.02
C ALA A 408 9.43 32.31 -8.28
N PHE A 409 8.18 32.54 -8.69
CA PHE A 409 7.87 33.45 -9.79
C PHE A 409 8.35 34.89 -9.47
N PHE A 410 8.01 35.42 -8.29
CA PHE A 410 8.42 36.78 -7.92
C PHE A 410 9.91 36.92 -7.61
N GLU A 411 10.56 35.91 -7.04
CA GLU A 411 12.01 35.91 -6.82
C GLU A 411 12.78 35.94 -8.14
N LYS A 412 12.28 35.24 -9.17
CA LYS A 412 12.91 35.16 -10.48
C LYS A 412 12.59 36.35 -11.38
N GLU A 413 11.33 36.76 -11.43
CA GLU A 413 10.80 37.70 -12.44
C GLU A 413 10.47 39.09 -11.86
N GLY A 414 10.47 39.25 -10.54
CA GLY A 414 9.99 40.44 -9.84
C GLY A 414 10.77 41.72 -10.14
N ALA A 415 12.05 41.62 -10.50
CA ALA A 415 12.89 42.76 -10.87
C ALA A 415 12.91 43.05 -12.38
N SER A 416 12.63 42.05 -13.22
CA SER A 416 12.85 42.09 -14.67
C SER A 416 11.58 42.25 -15.50
N ARG A 417 10.42 41.87 -14.95
CA ARG A 417 9.15 41.85 -15.70
C ARG A 417 8.07 42.76 -15.10
N PHE A 418 8.40 43.53 -14.07
CA PHE A 418 7.46 44.45 -13.41
C PHE A 418 7.93 45.90 -13.52
N GLU A 419 7.02 46.77 -13.96
CA GLU A 419 7.27 48.21 -14.11
C GLU A 419 6.85 48.98 -12.84
N SER A 420 7.64 49.97 -12.42
CA SER A 420 7.27 50.81 -11.28
C SER A 420 6.14 51.77 -11.65
N GLU A 421 5.05 51.76 -10.89
CA GLU A 421 3.89 52.66 -11.10
C GLU A 421 4.28 54.14 -10.93
N ASN A 422 5.18 54.42 -9.98
CA ASN A 422 5.56 55.80 -9.61
C ASN A 422 6.74 56.34 -10.42
N HIS A 423 7.54 55.44 -11.01
CA HIS A 423 8.72 55.79 -11.80
C HIS A 423 8.76 54.92 -13.06
N PRO A 424 7.93 55.23 -14.09
CA PRO A 424 7.94 54.49 -15.34
C PRO A 424 9.35 54.57 -15.94
N ASN A 425 10.04 53.42 -15.94
CA ASN A 425 11.40 53.33 -16.43
C ASN A 425 11.35 53.30 -17.96
N SER A 426 12.18 54.08 -18.65
CA SER A 426 12.20 54.18 -20.11
C SER A 426 12.88 52.98 -20.81
N GLU A 427 13.27 51.96 -20.05
CA GLU A 427 13.88 50.74 -20.56
C GLU A 427 12.85 49.74 -21.10
N ARG A 428 13.18 49.07 -22.21
CA ARG A 428 12.30 48.06 -22.84
C ARG A 428 12.17 46.82 -21.94
N LEU A 429 11.04 46.70 -21.26
CA LEU A 429 10.64 45.49 -20.55
C LEU A 429 10.14 44.42 -21.54
N TYR A 430 10.87 43.31 -21.64
CA TYR A 430 10.43 42.16 -22.42
C TYR A 430 9.43 41.30 -21.62
N ASN A 431 8.35 40.86 -22.26
CA ASN A 431 7.32 39.99 -21.66
C ASN A 431 6.75 40.50 -20.31
N ARG A 432 6.41 41.80 -20.22
CA ARG A 432 5.92 42.45 -18.99
C ARG A 432 4.83 41.61 -18.29
N ALA A 433 5.08 41.30 -17.01
CA ALA A 433 4.21 40.53 -16.13
C ALA A 433 3.22 41.39 -15.34
N GLY A 434 3.54 42.67 -15.13
CA GLY A 434 2.69 43.59 -14.38
C GLY A 434 3.39 44.87 -13.93
N PHE A 435 2.85 45.46 -12.88
CA PHE A 435 3.35 46.68 -12.25
C PHE A 435 3.67 46.43 -10.77
N PHE A 436 4.51 47.24 -10.16
CA PHE A 436 4.70 47.24 -8.71
C PHE A 436 4.72 48.66 -8.15
N ARG A 437 4.35 48.77 -6.88
CA ARG A 437 4.52 49.99 -6.09
C ARG A 437 5.08 49.63 -4.72
N THR A 438 5.77 50.58 -4.09
CA THR A 438 6.24 50.42 -2.71
C THR A 438 5.24 51.08 -1.77
N ASP A 439 4.81 50.37 -0.73
CA ASP A 439 3.94 50.93 0.29
C ASP A 439 4.71 51.80 1.31
N SER A 440 3.99 52.38 2.27
CA SER A 440 4.55 53.23 3.32
C SER A 440 5.51 52.51 4.27
N GLU A 441 5.46 51.19 4.33
CA GLU A 441 6.32 50.35 5.18
C GLU A 441 7.54 49.81 4.41
N GLY A 442 7.67 50.13 3.13
CA GLY A 442 8.79 49.72 2.29
C GLY A 442 8.60 48.37 1.59
N PHE A 443 7.42 47.76 1.68
CA PHE A 443 7.11 46.51 0.98
C PHE A 443 6.66 46.75 -0.45
N ARG A 444 7.02 45.85 -1.36
CA ARG A 444 6.58 45.88 -2.75
C ARG A 444 5.21 45.20 -2.89
N ILE A 445 4.24 45.95 -3.38
CA ILE A 445 2.94 45.45 -3.79
C ILE A 445 2.99 45.21 -5.30
N PHE A 446 2.83 43.96 -5.72
CA PHE A 446 2.81 43.57 -7.13
C PHE A 446 1.38 43.48 -7.68
N MET A 447 1.17 44.09 -8.84
CA MET A 447 -0.07 44.06 -9.60
C MET A 447 0.17 43.26 -10.88
N VAL A 448 -0.26 42.00 -10.89
CA VAL A 448 0.00 41.05 -11.98
C VAL A 448 -1.10 41.13 -13.04
N LEU A 449 -0.72 41.11 -14.33
CA LEU A 449 -1.66 41.02 -15.44
C LEU A 449 -2.43 39.69 -15.40
N SER A 450 -3.74 39.72 -15.67
CA SER A 450 -4.62 38.55 -15.49
C SER A 450 -4.21 37.33 -16.32
N GLU A 451 -3.74 37.52 -17.55
CA GLU A 451 -3.27 36.41 -18.40
C GLU A 451 -1.97 35.78 -17.89
N VAL A 452 -1.05 36.60 -17.38
CA VAL A 452 0.21 36.13 -16.78
C VAL A 452 -0.09 35.40 -15.47
N TYR A 453 -1.00 35.94 -14.67
CA TYR A 453 -1.49 35.29 -13.46
C TYR A 453 -2.08 33.90 -13.77
N ARG A 454 -2.92 33.79 -14.81
CA ARG A 454 -3.57 32.53 -15.18
C ARG A 454 -2.60 31.52 -15.82
N LYS A 455 -1.74 31.96 -16.73
CA LYS A 455 -0.90 31.04 -17.53
C LYS A 455 0.41 30.67 -16.84
N GLU A 456 1.00 31.59 -16.07
CA GLU A 456 2.32 31.39 -15.47
C GLU A 456 2.20 31.15 -13.96
N ILE A 457 1.53 32.04 -13.24
CA ILE A 457 1.44 31.92 -11.77
C ILE A 457 0.52 30.76 -11.36
N CYS A 458 -0.62 30.58 -12.02
CA CYS A 458 -1.53 29.46 -11.79
C CYS A 458 -1.16 28.19 -12.57
N HIS A 459 0.01 28.13 -13.22
CA HIS A 459 0.37 27.00 -14.07
C HIS A 459 0.27 25.66 -13.32
N GLY A 460 -0.54 24.75 -13.87
CA GLY A 460 -0.80 23.42 -13.32
C GLY A 460 -1.66 23.39 -12.05
N PHE A 461 -2.35 24.48 -11.70
CA PHE A 461 -3.33 24.56 -10.60
C PHE A 461 -4.61 25.27 -11.06
N GLU A 462 -5.76 24.97 -10.43
CA GLU A 462 -7.00 25.68 -10.71
C GLU A 462 -6.94 27.10 -10.10
N PRO A 463 -7.23 28.20 -10.84
CA PRO A 463 -7.10 29.57 -10.34
C PRO A 463 -7.87 29.85 -9.04
N LYS A 464 -9.04 29.21 -8.84
CA LYS A 464 -9.82 29.33 -7.60
C LYS A 464 -9.06 28.79 -6.39
N MET A 465 -8.33 27.69 -6.57
CA MET A 465 -7.52 27.08 -5.52
C MET A 465 -6.32 27.96 -5.18
N VAL A 466 -5.67 28.54 -6.20
CA VAL A 466 -4.56 29.48 -6.03
C VAL A 466 -5.01 30.71 -5.25
N ASN A 467 -6.13 31.32 -5.65
CA ASN A 467 -6.71 32.46 -4.94
C ASN A 467 -7.00 32.13 -3.48
N LYS A 468 -7.64 30.99 -3.21
CA LYS A 468 -7.95 30.57 -1.83
C LYS A 468 -6.68 30.38 -0.99
N ALA A 469 -5.64 29.77 -1.54
CA ALA A 469 -4.37 29.58 -0.85
C ALA A 469 -3.69 30.92 -0.53
N LEU A 470 -3.67 31.84 -1.51
CA LEU A 470 -3.07 33.16 -1.34
C LEU A 470 -3.84 34.06 -0.37
N ILE A 471 -5.18 34.02 -0.38
CA ILE A 471 -6.02 34.75 0.57
C ILE A 471 -5.77 34.23 2.00
N ASN A 472 -5.78 32.90 2.18
CA ASN A 472 -5.53 32.29 3.49
C ASN A 472 -4.14 32.60 4.04
N ALA A 473 -3.14 32.76 3.17
CA ALA A 473 -1.78 33.15 3.53
C ALA A 473 -1.61 34.68 3.69
N GLY A 474 -2.63 35.48 3.37
CA GLY A 474 -2.57 36.94 3.39
C GLY A 474 -1.72 37.55 2.26
N TRP A 475 -1.44 36.82 1.18
CA TRP A 475 -0.59 37.28 0.06
C TRP A 475 -1.36 38.07 -0.99
N ILE A 476 -2.68 37.94 -1.06
CA ILE A 476 -3.54 38.78 -1.90
C ILE A 476 -4.68 39.35 -1.07
N VAL A 477 -5.05 40.59 -1.37
CA VAL A 477 -6.25 41.22 -0.82
C VAL A 477 -7.41 40.95 -1.78
N PRO A 478 -8.52 40.33 -1.34
CA PRO A 478 -9.71 40.16 -2.18
C PRO A 478 -10.28 41.55 -2.55
N GLY A 479 -10.71 41.71 -3.80
CA GLY A 479 -11.42 42.94 -4.20
C GLY A 479 -12.79 43.06 -3.49
N ASN A 480 -13.37 44.27 -3.49
CA ASN A 480 -14.66 44.56 -2.85
C ASN A 480 -15.84 43.68 -3.32
N ASP A 481 -15.67 42.93 -4.40
CA ASP A 481 -16.71 42.11 -5.04
C ASP A 481 -16.42 40.58 -4.89
N GLY A 482 -15.40 40.20 -4.12
CA GLY A 482 -14.97 38.81 -3.96
C GLY A 482 -14.25 38.21 -5.17
N GLN A 483 -14.02 38.98 -6.22
CA GLN A 483 -13.19 38.61 -7.38
C GLN A 483 -11.88 39.41 -7.41
N SER A 484 -10.78 38.72 -7.69
CA SER A 484 -9.47 39.33 -7.97
C SER A 484 -9.56 40.12 -9.29
N PHE A 485 -9.32 41.43 -9.22
CA PHE A 485 -9.54 42.41 -10.30
C PHE A 485 -9.04 41.95 -11.68
N SER A 486 -9.97 41.88 -12.64
CA SER A 486 -9.69 42.12 -14.07
C SER A 486 -10.43 43.39 -14.47
N LYS A 487 -9.71 44.50 -14.63
CA LYS A 487 -10.25 45.67 -15.35
C LYS A 487 -9.33 45.98 -16.52
N THR A 488 -9.63 45.37 -17.65
CA THR A 488 -9.11 45.77 -18.95
C THR A 488 -9.96 46.94 -19.43
N LYS A 489 -9.40 48.14 -19.45
CA LYS A 489 -9.82 49.16 -20.42
C LYS A 489 -8.64 49.31 -21.38
N ASN A 490 -8.92 49.04 -22.66
CA ASN A 490 -7.99 49.20 -23.77
C ASN A 490 -7.36 50.58 -23.80
#